data_AF-A0A7S2ALL6-F1
#
_entry.id   AF-A0A7S2ALL6-F1
#
_cell.length_a   1.000
_cell.length_b   1.000
_cell.length_c   1.000
_cell.angle_alpha   90.00
_cell.angle_beta   90.00
_cell.angle_gamma   90.00
#
_symmetry.space_group_name_H-M   'P 1'
#
loop_
_entity.id
_entity.type
_entity.pdbx_description
1 polymer ?
#
loop_
_entity_poly.entity_id
_entity_poly.type
_entity_poly.pdbx_seq_one_letter_code
_entity_poly.pdbx_strand_id
1 'polypeptide(L)'
;MVSITCGKLYDLCLKTPDRAWFGPFDCLWRWLLSVVAWYYAAITCPVSFFVFTLQYNRVWYGTRNGLCLTCFYPITPWVLFVMNLCTKIVLLLRKNNTDMDWGVFFKEPDSFILSLLWSQYQSIGSSVGLWITCGNDPDAITHSFYDYKTSKHFWREVMEKAGMLMPCVKGRWMKGDLTIFHELDCDLVLKITDSYLGIGDKFLDFGKDYNGKEDVERMLKEDMFQGPLGTMDDYNDKDVLLLELVRPDEVHGVHSFDILTLMTANGPKVLSVLYWGDCTNSSSHSARAGYTVDVVSETIYGPASWYSVPFATMEPKLVGTKLPGIKGACEKALLAHAESYERFPHLKMIGWDAMYLKNKDIVFFEGNFASARIPRRIFLGHKQLILFLTTYTWPFA
;
A
#
# COMPACT_ATOMS: atom_id res chain seq x y z
N MET A 1 -1.82 15.57 -26.63
CA MET A 1 -1.17 15.10 -25.39
C MET A 1 -1.78 13.77 -25.00
N VAL A 2 -0.95 12.75 -24.74
CA VAL A 2 -1.42 11.45 -24.23
C VAL A 2 -1.87 11.65 -22.78
N SER A 3 -3.05 11.13 -22.40
CA SER A 3 -3.52 11.22 -21.01
C SER A 3 -2.54 10.54 -20.05
N ILE A 4 -2.33 11.15 -18.88
CA ILE A 4 -1.52 10.56 -17.80
C ILE A 4 -2.31 9.57 -16.94
N THR A 5 -3.64 9.54 -17.06
CA THR A 5 -4.53 8.71 -16.24
C THR A 5 -4.96 7.43 -16.94
N CYS A 6 -5.49 6.45 -16.20
CA CYS A 6 -6.12 5.23 -16.71
C CYS A 6 -7.51 5.47 -17.37
N GLY A 7 -7.74 6.67 -17.91
CA GLY A 7 -8.97 7.07 -18.60
C GLY A 7 -10.22 6.75 -17.79
N LYS A 8 -11.13 5.95 -18.39
CA LYS A 8 -12.40 5.58 -17.76
C LYS A 8 -12.24 4.86 -16.41
N LEU A 9 -11.17 4.08 -16.22
CA LEU A 9 -10.94 3.41 -14.96
C LEU A 9 -10.56 4.40 -13.86
N TYR A 10 -9.74 5.41 -14.19
CA TYR A 10 -9.44 6.53 -13.30
C TYR A 10 -10.72 7.28 -12.89
N ASP A 11 -11.58 7.61 -13.86
CA ASP A 11 -12.86 8.28 -13.58
C ASP A 11 -13.76 7.49 -12.63
N LEU A 12 -13.79 6.16 -12.77
CA LEU A 12 -14.58 5.28 -11.90
C LEU A 12 -14.04 5.20 -10.46
N CYS A 13 -12.74 5.44 -10.25
CA CYS A 13 -12.15 5.54 -8.91
C CYS A 13 -12.34 6.95 -8.32
N LEU A 14 -12.25 7.99 -9.17
CA LEU A 14 -12.43 9.38 -8.77
C LEU A 14 -13.90 9.68 -8.38
N LYS A 15 -14.84 9.29 -9.24
CA LYS A 15 -16.27 9.61 -9.17
C LYS A 15 -17.08 8.41 -8.68
N THR A 16 -16.69 7.88 -7.54
CA THR A 16 -17.38 6.72 -6.95
C THR A 16 -18.75 7.16 -6.44
N PRO A 17 -19.85 6.47 -6.81
CA PRO A 17 -21.20 6.86 -6.37
C PRO A 17 -21.33 6.73 -4.85
N ASP A 18 -22.04 7.67 -4.25
CA ASP A 18 -22.33 7.62 -2.82
C ASP A 18 -23.24 6.44 -2.48
N ARG A 19 -22.90 5.72 -1.40
CA ARG A 19 -23.64 4.58 -0.85
C ARG A 19 -23.15 4.30 0.57
N ALA A 20 -23.90 3.47 1.29
CA ALA A 20 -23.49 2.99 2.62
C ALA A 20 -22.25 2.08 2.54
N TRP A 21 -21.07 2.69 2.55
CA TRP A 21 -19.78 2.00 2.54
C TRP A 21 -19.57 1.18 3.79
N PHE A 22 -18.95 0.01 3.64
CA PHE A 22 -18.71 -0.94 4.74
C PHE A 22 -19.98 -1.44 5.45
N GLY A 23 -21.16 -1.13 4.91
CA GLY A 23 -22.41 -1.75 5.34
C GLY A 23 -22.57 -3.18 4.81
N PRO A 24 -23.62 -3.91 5.25
CA PRO A 24 -23.86 -5.29 4.84
C PRO A 24 -23.84 -5.52 3.33
N PHE A 25 -24.51 -4.63 2.58
CA PHE A 25 -24.58 -4.74 1.13
C PHE A 25 -23.22 -4.50 0.46
N ASP A 26 -22.45 -3.48 0.87
CA ASP A 26 -21.14 -3.19 0.27
C ASP A 26 -20.14 -4.31 0.54
N CYS A 27 -20.03 -4.78 1.79
CA CYS A 27 -19.13 -5.88 2.16
C CYS A 27 -19.48 -7.18 1.41
N LEU A 28 -20.77 -7.53 1.38
CA LEU A 28 -21.24 -8.70 0.62
C LEU A 28 -20.96 -8.55 -0.87
N TRP A 29 -21.24 -7.38 -1.45
CA TRP A 29 -21.07 -7.12 -2.87
C TRP A 29 -19.61 -7.23 -3.31
N ARG A 30 -18.68 -6.61 -2.57
CA ARG A 30 -17.23 -6.68 -2.87
C ARG A 30 -16.70 -8.10 -2.75
N TRP A 31 -17.13 -8.84 -1.72
CA TRP A 31 -16.79 -10.26 -1.59
C TRP A 31 -17.32 -11.07 -2.77
N LEU A 32 -18.59 -10.93 -3.14
CA LEU A 32 -19.17 -11.62 -4.30
C LEU A 32 -18.44 -11.28 -5.61
N LEU A 33 -18.05 -10.03 -5.84
CA LEU A 33 -17.25 -9.65 -7.01
C LEU A 33 -15.90 -10.37 -7.03
N SER A 34 -15.22 -10.52 -5.89
CA SER A 34 -13.96 -11.27 -5.81
C SER A 34 -14.15 -12.77 -6.09
N VAL A 35 -15.27 -13.36 -5.64
CA VAL A 35 -15.64 -14.75 -5.92
C VAL A 35 -15.95 -14.94 -7.40
N VAL A 36 -16.73 -14.04 -8.00
CA VAL A 36 -17.02 -14.05 -9.45
C VAL A 36 -15.73 -13.94 -10.26
N ALA A 37 -14.83 -13.04 -9.89
CA ALA A 37 -13.54 -12.91 -10.55
C ALA A 37 -12.69 -14.18 -10.44
N TRP A 38 -12.71 -14.84 -9.26
CA TRP A 38 -12.01 -16.11 -9.05
C TRP A 38 -12.53 -17.19 -9.99
N TYR A 39 -13.85 -17.39 -10.06
CA TYR A 39 -14.43 -18.41 -10.95
C TYR A 39 -14.25 -18.04 -12.43
N TYR A 40 -14.34 -16.75 -12.77
CA TYR A 40 -14.02 -16.27 -14.12
C TYR A 40 -12.59 -16.67 -14.51
N ALA A 41 -11.59 -16.40 -13.66
CA ALA A 41 -10.20 -16.77 -13.90
C ALA A 41 -10.02 -18.30 -14.02
N ALA A 42 -10.66 -19.06 -13.14
CA ALA A 42 -10.61 -20.53 -13.15
C ALA A 42 -11.24 -21.15 -14.40
N ILE A 43 -12.27 -20.54 -14.96
CA ILE A 43 -12.96 -21.03 -16.16
C ILE A 43 -12.25 -20.59 -17.45
N THR A 44 -11.81 -19.33 -17.51
CA THR A 44 -11.22 -18.75 -18.72
C THR A 44 -9.74 -19.10 -18.90
N CYS A 45 -9.01 -19.27 -17.80
CA CYS A 45 -7.57 -19.56 -17.78
C CYS A 45 -7.24 -20.73 -16.82
N PRO A 46 -7.87 -21.92 -16.95
CA PRO A 46 -7.85 -22.97 -15.93
C PRO A 46 -6.44 -23.42 -15.55
N VAL A 47 -5.55 -23.60 -16.54
CA VAL A 47 -4.18 -24.07 -16.28
C VAL A 47 -3.33 -22.98 -15.65
N SER A 48 -3.32 -21.77 -16.22
CA SER A 48 -2.52 -20.66 -15.72
C SER A 48 -2.96 -20.23 -14.31
N PHE A 49 -4.28 -20.14 -14.08
CA PHE A 49 -4.82 -19.77 -12.78
C PHE A 49 -4.61 -20.85 -11.71
N PHE A 50 -4.65 -22.14 -12.08
CA PHE A 50 -4.28 -23.22 -11.17
C PHE A 50 -2.81 -23.13 -10.75
N VAL A 51 -1.88 -22.93 -11.70
CA VAL A 51 -0.45 -22.76 -11.43
C VAL A 51 -0.21 -21.54 -10.53
N PHE A 52 -0.85 -20.41 -10.82
CA PHE A 52 -0.82 -19.22 -9.96
C PHE A 52 -1.31 -19.56 -8.55
N THR A 53 -2.48 -20.18 -8.42
CA THR A 53 -3.10 -20.49 -7.12
C THR A 53 -2.21 -21.41 -6.29
N LEU A 54 -1.59 -22.41 -6.91
CA LEU A 54 -0.62 -23.29 -6.25
C LEU A 54 0.58 -22.50 -5.69
N GLN A 55 1.18 -21.62 -6.50
CA GLN A 55 2.34 -20.83 -6.10
C GLN A 55 1.96 -19.80 -5.01
N TYR A 56 0.87 -19.07 -5.22
CA TYR A 56 0.33 -18.10 -4.27
C TYR A 56 0.07 -18.75 -2.92
N ASN A 57 -0.58 -19.92 -2.91
CA ASN A 57 -0.88 -20.62 -1.69
C ASN A 57 0.38 -21.09 -0.94
N ARG A 58 1.42 -21.54 -1.67
CA ARG A 58 2.70 -21.93 -1.08
C ARG A 58 3.43 -20.74 -0.43
N VAL A 59 3.37 -19.57 -1.05
CA VAL A 59 3.99 -18.35 -0.52
C VAL A 59 3.23 -17.85 0.72
N TRP A 60 1.91 -17.67 0.60
CA TRP A 60 1.11 -17.04 1.66
C TRP A 60 0.75 -17.94 2.84
N TYR A 61 0.62 -19.26 2.62
CA TYR A 61 0.23 -20.22 3.66
C TYR A 61 1.35 -21.20 4.01
N GLY A 62 2.53 -21.06 3.39
CA GLY A 62 3.64 -22.00 3.50
C GLY A 62 3.43 -23.27 2.67
N THR A 63 4.50 -24.01 2.39
CA THR A 63 4.48 -25.15 1.45
C THR A 63 3.42 -26.20 1.79
N ARG A 64 3.36 -26.68 3.03
CA ARG A 64 2.46 -27.78 3.42
C ARG A 64 0.99 -27.35 3.39
N ASN A 65 0.64 -26.25 4.05
CA ASN A 65 -0.75 -25.80 4.12
C ASN A 65 -1.21 -25.26 2.77
N GLY A 66 -0.32 -24.61 2.01
CA GLY A 66 -0.60 -24.14 0.66
C GLY A 66 -0.92 -25.27 -0.32
N LEU A 67 -0.18 -26.38 -0.25
CA LEU A 67 -0.50 -27.59 -1.04
C LEU A 67 -1.86 -28.17 -0.65
N CYS A 68 -2.15 -28.28 0.65
CA CYS A 68 -3.45 -28.74 1.15
C CYS A 68 -4.59 -27.87 0.64
N LEU A 69 -4.46 -26.54 0.74
CA LEU A 69 -5.46 -25.59 0.25
C LEU A 69 -5.68 -25.72 -1.27
N THR A 70 -4.61 -25.98 -2.03
CA THR A 70 -4.67 -26.15 -3.49
C THR A 70 -5.40 -27.43 -3.91
N CYS A 71 -5.42 -28.48 -3.09
CA CYS A 71 -6.26 -29.66 -3.33
C CYS A 71 -7.75 -29.34 -3.38
N PHE A 72 -8.16 -28.22 -2.78
CA PHE A 72 -9.53 -27.72 -2.82
C PHE A 72 -9.74 -26.63 -3.88
N TYR A 73 -8.87 -26.54 -4.89
CA TYR A 73 -8.89 -25.48 -5.91
C TYR A 73 -10.30 -25.08 -6.38
N PRO A 74 -11.18 -25.98 -6.84
CA PRO A 74 -12.50 -25.60 -7.36
C PRO A 74 -13.41 -24.88 -6.34
N ILE A 75 -13.12 -25.01 -5.05
CA ILE A 75 -13.89 -24.44 -3.95
C ILE A 75 -13.02 -23.60 -3.01
N THR A 76 -11.82 -23.16 -3.42
CA THR A 76 -10.90 -22.37 -2.59
C THR A 76 -11.57 -21.15 -1.96
N PRO A 77 -12.41 -20.34 -2.65
CA PRO A 77 -13.13 -19.24 -2.02
C PRO A 77 -13.93 -19.63 -0.77
N TRP A 78 -14.55 -20.82 -0.80
CA TRP A 78 -15.36 -21.34 0.30
C TRP A 78 -14.51 -21.96 1.41
N VAL A 79 -13.38 -22.59 1.07
CA VAL A 79 -12.43 -23.08 2.07
C VAL A 79 -11.84 -21.90 2.85
N LEU A 80 -11.43 -20.83 2.15
CA LEU A 80 -10.98 -19.59 2.80
C LEU A 80 -12.10 -18.94 3.64
N PHE A 81 -13.35 -19.02 3.16
CA PHE A 81 -14.54 -18.63 3.94
C PHE A 81 -14.55 -19.30 5.33
N VAL A 82 -14.51 -20.64 5.33
CA VAL A 82 -14.52 -21.44 6.55
C VAL A 82 -13.29 -21.16 7.41
N MET A 83 -12.09 -21.05 6.81
CA MET A 83 -10.87 -20.77 7.55
C MET A 83 -10.93 -19.44 8.30
N ASN A 84 -11.31 -18.32 7.68
CA ASN A 84 -11.38 -17.06 8.42
C ASN A 84 -12.56 -17.04 9.41
N LEU A 85 -13.66 -17.74 9.14
CA LEU A 85 -14.73 -17.91 10.13
C LEU A 85 -14.20 -18.63 11.38
N CYS A 86 -13.49 -19.74 11.22
CA CYS A 86 -12.83 -20.45 12.32
C CYS A 86 -11.83 -19.55 13.05
N THR A 87 -10.98 -18.82 12.34
CA THR A 87 -10.03 -17.87 12.94
C THR A 87 -10.74 -16.81 13.77
N LYS A 88 -11.80 -16.18 13.26
CA LYS A 88 -12.55 -15.17 14.01
C LYS A 88 -13.27 -15.75 15.23
N ILE A 89 -13.86 -16.95 15.12
CA ILE A 89 -14.45 -17.65 16.28
C ILE A 89 -13.39 -17.92 17.34
N VAL A 90 -12.20 -18.41 16.95
CA VAL A 90 -11.10 -18.67 17.89
C VAL A 90 -10.64 -17.37 18.57
N LEU A 91 -10.52 -16.26 17.82
CA LEU A 91 -10.15 -14.96 18.39
C LEU A 91 -11.19 -14.46 19.40
N LEU A 92 -12.49 -14.59 19.08
CA LEU A 92 -13.58 -14.27 20.00
C LEU A 92 -13.51 -15.11 21.29
N LEU A 93 -13.27 -16.41 21.17
CA LEU A 93 -13.20 -17.32 22.31
C LEU A 93 -11.97 -17.06 23.19
N ARG A 94 -10.84 -16.65 22.59
CA ARG A 94 -9.59 -16.40 23.32
C ARG A 94 -9.60 -15.10 24.12
N LYS A 95 -10.61 -14.21 23.97
CA LYS A 95 -10.64 -12.84 24.54
C LYS A 95 -9.36 -12.04 24.29
N ASN A 96 -8.55 -12.45 23.31
CA ASN A 96 -7.39 -11.70 22.88
C ASN A 96 -7.88 -10.66 21.89
N ASN A 97 -8.34 -9.52 22.42
CA ASN A 97 -8.34 -8.28 21.67
C ASN A 97 -6.89 -7.82 21.56
N THR A 98 -6.09 -8.53 20.77
CA THR A 98 -4.89 -7.89 20.23
C THR A 98 -5.40 -6.92 19.19
N ASP A 99 -5.73 -5.70 19.64
CA ASP A 99 -5.83 -4.52 18.80
C ASP A 99 -4.43 -4.28 18.24
N MET A 100 -4.02 -5.12 17.28
CA MET A 100 -2.94 -4.76 16.39
C MET A 100 -3.47 -3.60 15.57
N ASP A 101 -3.03 -2.39 15.92
CA ASP A 101 -3.30 -1.18 15.18
C ASP A 101 -2.55 -1.28 13.84
N TRP A 102 -3.13 -2.03 12.90
CA TRP A 102 -2.62 -2.20 11.54
C TRP A 102 -2.74 -0.89 10.71
N GLY A 103 -2.97 0.24 11.38
CA GLY A 103 -3.21 1.54 10.80
C GLY A 103 -4.54 1.62 10.05
N VAL A 104 -4.81 2.82 9.54
CA VAL A 104 -5.99 3.14 8.73
C VAL A 104 -6.19 2.19 7.55
N PHE A 105 -5.13 1.54 7.06
CA PHE A 105 -5.22 0.67 5.90
C PHE A 105 -6.05 -0.59 6.17
N PHE A 106 -5.85 -1.28 7.30
CA PHE A 106 -6.44 -2.61 7.53
C PHE A 106 -7.57 -2.65 8.57
N LYS A 107 -8.05 -1.49 9.02
CA LYS A 107 -9.15 -1.44 9.99
C LYS A 107 -10.41 -2.15 9.48
N GLU A 108 -10.89 -3.12 10.25
CA GLU A 108 -12.10 -3.87 9.94
C GLU A 108 -13.37 -3.13 10.42
N PRO A 109 -14.55 -3.41 9.84
CA PRO A 109 -15.82 -2.98 10.40
C PRO A 109 -16.11 -3.68 11.74
N ASP A 110 -16.71 -2.98 12.71
CA ASP A 110 -16.90 -3.49 14.09
C ASP A 110 -17.84 -4.70 14.21
N SER A 111 -18.74 -4.92 13.23
CA SER A 111 -19.67 -6.06 13.26
C SER A 111 -18.99 -7.35 12.83
N PHE A 112 -19.19 -8.43 13.60
CA PHE A 112 -18.62 -9.76 13.30
C PHE A 112 -18.84 -10.21 11.84
N ILE A 113 -20.08 -10.09 11.33
CA ILE A 113 -20.40 -10.50 9.96
C ILE A 113 -19.73 -9.58 8.94
N LEU A 114 -19.71 -8.27 9.17
CA LEU A 114 -19.08 -7.30 8.25
C LEU A 114 -17.57 -7.48 8.22
N SER A 115 -16.95 -7.66 9.39
CA SER A 115 -15.56 -8.01 9.59
C SER A 115 -15.19 -9.32 8.86
N LEU A 116 -16.03 -10.36 8.96
CA LEU A 116 -15.83 -11.62 8.23
C LEU A 116 -15.88 -11.40 6.71
N LEU A 117 -16.92 -10.75 6.19
CA LEU A 117 -17.07 -10.46 4.77
C LEU A 117 -15.93 -9.60 4.23
N TRP A 118 -15.50 -8.59 5.00
CA TRP A 118 -14.35 -7.74 4.69
C TRP A 118 -13.05 -8.55 4.63
N SER A 119 -12.79 -9.40 5.62
CA SER A 119 -11.60 -10.29 5.65
C SER A 119 -11.58 -11.23 4.45
N GLN A 120 -12.75 -11.75 4.06
CA GLN A 120 -12.87 -12.62 2.89
C GLN A 120 -12.60 -11.89 1.58
N TYR A 121 -13.21 -10.72 1.44
CA TYR A 121 -12.93 -9.82 0.33
C TYR A 121 -11.42 -9.51 0.23
N GLN A 122 -10.74 -9.20 1.34
CA GLN A 122 -9.30 -8.95 1.33
C GLN A 122 -8.51 -10.21 0.94
N SER A 123 -8.87 -11.39 1.48
CA SER A 123 -8.15 -12.64 1.22
C SER A 123 -8.24 -13.08 -0.24
N ILE A 124 -9.47 -13.19 -0.77
CA ILE A 124 -9.73 -13.63 -2.14
C ILE A 124 -9.37 -12.51 -3.13
N GLY A 125 -9.76 -11.28 -2.80
CA GLY A 125 -9.54 -10.11 -3.64
C GLY A 125 -8.06 -9.81 -3.87
N SER A 126 -7.20 -9.96 -2.85
CA SER A 126 -5.75 -9.79 -3.02
C SER A 126 -5.17 -10.86 -3.95
N SER A 127 -5.56 -12.12 -3.77
CA SER A 127 -5.11 -13.23 -4.63
C SER A 127 -5.56 -13.03 -6.08
N VAL A 128 -6.86 -12.92 -6.34
CA VAL A 128 -7.35 -12.84 -7.72
C VAL A 128 -7.06 -11.48 -8.36
N GLY A 129 -7.00 -10.39 -7.58
CA GLY A 129 -6.56 -9.08 -8.05
C GLY A 129 -5.10 -9.07 -8.52
N LEU A 130 -4.22 -9.77 -7.80
CA LEU A 130 -2.84 -9.99 -8.22
C LEU A 130 -2.77 -10.81 -9.51
N TRP A 131 -3.54 -11.89 -9.62
CA TRP A 131 -3.56 -12.69 -10.86
C TRP A 131 -4.08 -11.89 -12.06
N ILE A 132 -5.14 -11.10 -11.89
CA ILE A 132 -5.68 -10.24 -12.94
C ILE A 132 -4.57 -9.34 -13.50
N THR A 133 -3.77 -8.73 -12.63
CA THR A 133 -2.80 -7.71 -13.02
C THR A 133 -1.42 -8.27 -13.40
N CYS A 134 -0.97 -9.35 -12.78
CA CYS A 134 0.37 -9.91 -12.96
C CYS A 134 0.39 -11.34 -13.53
N GLY A 135 -0.77 -11.97 -13.74
CA GLY A 135 -0.84 -13.35 -14.20
C GLY A 135 -0.22 -14.33 -13.20
N ASN A 136 0.55 -15.28 -13.71
CA ASN A 136 1.28 -16.28 -12.93
C ASN A 136 2.78 -15.96 -12.76
N ASP A 137 3.14 -14.67 -12.77
CA ASP A 137 4.50 -14.21 -12.56
C ASP A 137 5.01 -14.59 -11.15
N PRO A 138 6.06 -15.42 -11.02
CA PRO A 138 6.53 -15.91 -9.73
C PRO A 138 7.14 -14.80 -8.86
N ASP A 139 7.71 -13.78 -9.48
CA ASP A 139 8.27 -12.63 -8.77
C ASP A 139 7.13 -11.80 -8.19
N ALA A 140 6.08 -11.51 -8.95
CA ALA A 140 4.89 -10.81 -8.44
C ALA A 140 4.25 -11.55 -7.27
N ILE A 141 4.12 -12.88 -7.37
CA ILE A 141 3.54 -13.72 -6.32
C ILE A 141 4.38 -13.64 -5.04
N THR A 142 5.70 -13.80 -5.14
CA THR A 142 6.61 -13.75 -3.99
C THR A 142 6.61 -12.35 -3.37
N HIS A 143 6.69 -11.32 -4.22
CA HIS A 143 6.73 -9.92 -3.81
C HIS A 143 5.42 -9.47 -3.15
N SER A 144 4.28 -10.12 -3.47
CA SER A 144 3.02 -9.81 -2.81
C SER A 144 3.02 -10.12 -1.31
N PHE A 145 3.86 -11.05 -0.84
CA PHE A 145 3.97 -11.45 0.57
C PHE A 145 5.02 -10.64 1.33
N TYR A 146 6.18 -10.41 0.72
CA TYR A 146 7.25 -9.57 1.30
C TYR A 146 8.07 -8.92 0.19
N ASP A 147 8.48 -7.68 0.43
CA ASP A 147 9.35 -6.96 -0.49
C ASP A 147 10.76 -7.53 -0.43
N TYR A 148 11.11 -8.35 -1.42
CA TYR A 148 12.37 -9.08 -1.44
C TYR A 148 13.34 -8.59 -2.52
N LYS A 149 12.86 -7.75 -3.45
CA LYS A 149 13.65 -7.21 -4.58
C LYS A 149 13.77 -5.70 -4.57
N THR A 150 12.88 -4.97 -3.89
CA THR A 150 12.80 -3.50 -3.95
C THR A 150 13.05 -2.89 -2.58
N SER A 151 14.31 -2.90 -2.14
CA SER A 151 14.71 -2.22 -0.91
C SER A 151 14.45 -0.71 -0.97
N LYS A 152 14.53 -0.02 0.18
CA LYS A 152 14.46 1.46 0.21
C LYS A 152 15.51 2.12 -0.69
N HIS A 153 16.67 1.49 -0.91
CA HIS A 153 17.67 1.97 -1.87
C HIS A 153 17.18 1.91 -3.31
N PHE A 154 16.55 0.80 -3.70
CA PHE A 154 15.95 0.66 -5.03
C PHE A 154 14.93 1.78 -5.28
N TRP A 155 14.00 1.99 -4.33
CA TRP A 155 12.97 3.02 -4.47
C TRP A 155 13.59 4.42 -4.59
N ARG A 156 14.58 4.74 -3.76
CA ARG A 156 15.26 6.04 -3.85
C ARG A 156 15.98 6.24 -5.17
N GLU A 157 16.64 5.22 -5.71
CA GLU A 157 17.35 5.32 -6.99
C GLU A 157 16.39 5.60 -8.16
N VAL A 158 15.25 4.89 -8.24
CA VAL A 158 14.26 5.13 -9.31
C VAL A 158 13.58 6.49 -9.16
N MET A 159 13.36 6.95 -7.92
CA MET A 159 12.82 8.28 -7.63
C MET A 159 13.80 9.39 -8.01
N GLU A 160 15.10 9.22 -7.71
CA GLU A 160 16.16 10.16 -8.08
C GLU A 160 16.26 10.33 -9.60
N LYS A 161 16.28 9.21 -10.34
CA LYS A 161 16.29 9.22 -11.81
C LYS A 161 15.05 9.92 -12.41
N ALA A 162 13.91 9.81 -11.75
CA ALA A 162 12.69 10.51 -12.13
C ALA A 162 12.64 12.00 -11.69
N GLY A 163 13.69 12.51 -11.04
CA GLY A 163 13.76 13.89 -10.56
C GLY A 163 12.76 14.19 -9.45
N MET A 164 12.39 13.18 -8.64
CA MET A 164 11.54 13.37 -7.48
C MET A 164 12.30 14.07 -6.35
N LEU A 165 11.59 14.94 -5.63
CA LEU A 165 12.09 15.47 -4.37
C LEU A 165 11.93 14.39 -3.30
N MET A 166 13.00 14.14 -2.55
CA MET A 166 13.04 13.15 -1.47
C MET A 166 13.71 13.76 -0.23
N PRO A 167 13.46 13.22 0.97
CA PRO A 167 14.21 13.61 2.15
C PRO A 167 15.72 13.39 1.97
N CYS A 168 16.54 14.31 2.46
CA CYS A 168 17.99 14.19 2.40
C CYS A 168 18.49 13.00 3.23
N VAL A 169 19.47 12.25 2.72
CA VAL A 169 20.12 11.16 3.47
C VAL A 169 21.24 11.77 4.31
N LYS A 170 21.00 11.95 5.60
CA LYS A 170 21.98 12.54 6.53
C LYS A 170 23.10 11.58 6.90
N GLY A 171 22.82 10.27 6.90
CA GLY A 171 23.81 9.23 7.19
C GLY A 171 23.28 7.83 6.95
N ARG A 172 24.11 6.84 7.27
CA ARG A 172 23.79 5.43 7.13
C ARG A 172 24.46 4.61 8.23
N TRP A 173 23.70 3.69 8.79
CA TRP A 173 24.18 2.66 9.68
C TRP A 173 24.25 1.34 8.95
N MET A 174 25.39 0.66 9.02
CA MET A 174 25.57 -0.62 8.38
C MET A 174 26.61 -1.43 9.14
N LYS A 175 26.23 -2.66 9.54
CA LYS A 175 27.13 -3.61 10.22
C LYS A 175 27.79 -3.04 11.48
N GLY A 176 27.02 -2.34 12.31
CA GLY A 176 27.54 -1.77 13.56
C GLY A 176 28.23 -0.41 13.44
N ASP A 177 28.37 0.14 12.23
CA ASP A 177 29.10 1.38 11.98
C ASP A 177 28.19 2.50 11.45
N LEU A 178 28.27 3.68 12.08
CA LEU A 178 27.55 4.89 11.67
C LEU A 178 28.43 5.80 10.80
N THR A 179 28.02 5.97 9.54
CA THR A 179 28.63 6.94 8.61
C THR A 179 27.71 8.14 8.43
N ILE A 180 28.24 9.35 8.61
CA ILE A 180 27.50 10.62 8.44
C ILE A 180 27.90 11.26 7.11
N PHE A 181 26.91 11.62 6.29
CA PHE A 181 27.11 12.27 4.99
C PHE A 181 26.91 13.79 5.07
N HIS A 182 26.01 14.24 5.96
CA HIS A 182 25.70 15.64 6.20
C HIS A 182 25.51 15.89 7.69
N GLU A 183 25.63 17.14 8.13
CA GLU A 183 25.41 17.52 9.52
C GLU A 183 24.02 17.10 10.03
N LEU A 184 23.96 16.66 11.30
CA LEU A 184 22.75 16.15 11.97
C LEU A 184 22.00 17.26 12.72
N ASP A 185 21.73 18.36 12.02
CA ASP A 185 21.15 19.62 12.52
C ASP A 185 19.63 19.73 12.31
N CYS A 186 18.94 18.62 12.09
CA CYS A 186 17.51 18.58 11.77
C CYS A 186 16.87 17.32 12.34
N ASP A 187 15.56 17.31 12.57
CA ASP A 187 14.85 16.08 12.94
C ASP A 187 15.16 14.92 11.98
N LEU A 188 15.17 13.70 12.50
CA LEU A 188 15.54 12.49 11.75
C LEU A 188 14.42 11.45 11.75
N VAL A 189 14.38 10.67 10.68
CA VAL A 189 13.71 9.38 10.65
C VAL A 189 14.72 8.29 10.31
N LEU A 190 14.85 7.31 11.19
CA LEU A 190 15.67 6.12 10.99
C LEU A 190 14.82 5.06 10.30
N LYS A 191 15.27 4.53 9.16
CA LYS A 191 14.52 3.53 8.39
C LYS A 191 15.37 2.33 8.02
N ILE A 192 14.94 1.13 8.43
CA ILE A 192 15.56 -0.12 8.02
C ILE A 192 15.25 -0.36 6.54
N THR A 193 16.27 -0.66 5.74
CA THR A 193 16.17 -0.65 4.27
C THR A 193 15.41 -1.83 3.67
N ASP A 194 15.35 -2.96 4.38
CA ASP A 194 14.67 -4.20 4.00
C ASP A 194 13.40 -4.48 4.85
N SER A 195 12.97 -3.51 5.67
CA SER A 195 11.72 -3.61 6.44
C SER A 195 10.51 -3.06 5.66
N TYR A 196 9.32 -3.54 6.01
CA TYR A 196 8.04 -3.09 5.46
C TYR A 196 7.14 -2.52 6.57
N LEU A 197 6.14 -1.70 6.20
CA LEU A 197 5.12 -1.14 7.10
C LEU A 197 5.68 -0.41 8.35
N GLY A 198 6.81 0.26 8.21
CA GLY A 198 7.42 1.04 9.29
C GLY A 198 8.02 0.20 10.43
N ILE A 199 8.20 -1.11 10.23
CA ILE A 199 8.89 -1.97 11.20
C ILE A 199 10.30 -1.43 11.45
N GLY A 200 10.59 -1.10 12.71
CA GLY A 200 11.87 -0.55 13.16
C GLY A 200 12.09 0.94 12.84
N ASP A 201 11.10 1.64 12.28
CA ASP A 201 11.22 3.08 12.03
C ASP A 201 11.27 3.86 13.37
N LYS A 202 12.18 4.83 13.48
CA LYS A 202 12.27 5.75 14.63
C LYS A 202 12.21 7.19 14.15
N PHE A 203 11.38 8.00 14.79
CA PHE A 203 11.26 9.44 14.55
C PHE A 203 11.93 10.17 15.72
N LEU A 204 12.91 11.01 15.43
CA LEU A 204 13.77 11.66 16.42
C LEU A 204 13.73 13.18 16.22
N ASP A 205 13.33 13.91 17.26
CA ASP A 205 13.36 15.38 17.31
C ASP A 205 14.76 15.86 17.74
N PHE A 206 15.38 16.75 16.94
CA PHE A 206 16.69 17.30 17.28
C PHE A 206 16.62 18.22 18.51
N GLY A 207 17.58 18.10 19.43
CA GLY A 207 17.62 18.84 20.69
C GLY A 207 16.69 18.29 21.79
N LYS A 208 15.86 17.28 21.48
CA LYS A 208 14.98 16.62 22.44
C LYS A 208 15.30 15.13 22.56
N ASP A 209 15.26 14.41 21.45
CA ASP A 209 15.52 12.97 21.44
C ASP A 209 17.01 12.69 21.23
N TYR A 210 17.71 13.54 20.47
CA TYR A 210 19.14 13.42 20.21
C TYR A 210 19.80 14.78 19.99
N ASN A 211 21.11 14.91 20.27
CA ASN A 211 21.87 16.16 20.08
C ASN A 211 23.04 16.03 19.09
N GLY A 212 23.34 14.82 18.63
CA GLY A 212 24.48 14.58 17.75
C GLY A 212 24.66 13.12 17.36
N LYS A 213 25.78 12.85 16.68
CA LYS A 213 26.12 11.52 16.16
C LYS A 213 26.14 10.47 17.27
N GLU A 214 26.70 10.79 18.42
CA GLU A 214 26.91 9.86 19.53
C GLU A 214 25.59 9.35 20.10
N ASP A 215 24.57 10.20 20.17
CA ASP A 215 23.23 9.79 20.63
C ASP A 215 22.58 8.83 19.64
N VAL A 216 22.63 9.13 18.35
CA VAL A 216 22.07 8.27 17.29
C VAL A 216 22.79 6.93 17.23
N GLU A 217 24.12 6.94 17.33
CA GLU A 217 24.94 5.73 17.37
C GLU A 217 24.62 4.86 18.59
N ARG A 218 24.44 5.47 19.76
CA ARG A 218 24.01 4.76 20.98
C ARG A 218 22.64 4.10 20.79
N MET A 219 21.66 4.84 20.28
CA MET A 219 20.32 4.30 20.00
C MET A 219 20.38 3.10 19.06
N LEU A 220 21.14 3.18 17.96
CA LEU A 220 21.27 2.08 17.00
C LEU A 220 21.99 0.85 17.59
N LYS A 221 22.84 1.02 18.60
CA LYS A 221 23.52 -0.10 19.28
C LYS A 221 22.66 -0.75 20.35
N GLU A 222 21.84 0.03 21.05
CA GLU A 222 21.17 -0.39 22.29
C GLU A 222 19.68 -0.68 22.13
N ASP A 223 19.00 0.02 21.21
CA ASP A 223 17.55 -0.10 21.08
C ASP A 223 17.16 -1.40 20.36
N MET A 224 16.08 -2.01 20.86
CA MET A 224 15.41 -3.12 20.20
C MET A 224 14.07 -2.67 19.62
N PHE A 225 13.60 -3.36 18.58
CA PHE A 225 12.29 -3.16 17.98
C PHE A 225 11.57 -4.50 17.77
N GLN A 226 10.25 -4.44 17.61
CA GLN A 226 9.46 -5.64 17.33
C GLN A 226 9.55 -5.98 15.84
N GLY A 227 10.12 -7.14 15.52
CA GLY A 227 10.26 -7.67 14.18
C GLY A 227 8.96 -8.23 13.59
N PRO A 228 8.99 -8.68 12.31
CA PRO A 228 7.82 -9.12 11.55
C PRO A 228 7.03 -10.29 12.17
N LEU A 229 7.71 -11.13 12.95
CA LEU A 229 7.12 -12.30 13.62
C LEU A 229 6.80 -12.03 15.09
N GLY A 230 6.88 -10.77 15.53
CA GLY A 230 6.67 -10.38 16.92
C GLY A 230 7.86 -10.66 17.84
N THR A 231 9.02 -11.05 17.31
CA THR A 231 10.29 -11.17 18.04
C THR A 231 10.87 -9.79 18.33
N MET A 232 11.68 -9.66 19.37
CA MET A 232 12.48 -8.45 19.56
C MET A 232 13.80 -8.62 18.80
N ASP A 233 14.08 -7.68 17.90
CA ASP A 233 15.29 -7.61 17.08
C ASP A 233 16.08 -6.33 17.40
N ASP A 234 17.37 -6.28 17.02
CA ASP A 234 18.22 -5.10 17.13
C ASP A 234 18.64 -4.56 15.74
N TYR A 235 19.34 -3.42 15.73
CA TYR A 235 19.82 -2.79 14.49
C TYR A 235 21.25 -3.21 14.08
N ASN A 236 21.95 -4.07 14.83
CA ASN A 236 23.39 -4.31 14.63
C ASN A 236 23.71 -4.90 13.24
N ASP A 237 22.89 -5.84 12.80
CA ASP A 237 23.01 -6.49 11.48
C ASP A 237 22.09 -5.85 10.41
N LYS A 238 21.54 -4.68 10.70
CA LYS A 238 20.62 -3.97 9.80
C LYS A 238 21.35 -2.89 9.01
N ASP A 239 20.82 -2.62 7.82
CA ASP A 239 21.16 -1.46 7.02
C ASP A 239 20.08 -0.40 7.21
N VAL A 240 20.42 0.71 7.87
CA VAL A 240 19.48 1.76 8.29
C VAL A 240 19.89 3.08 7.65
N LEU A 241 18.93 3.74 7.00
CA LEU A 241 19.07 5.10 6.51
C LEU A 241 18.70 6.10 7.59
N LEU A 242 19.55 7.10 7.80
CA LEU A 242 19.23 8.30 8.56
C LEU A 242 18.74 9.34 7.57
N LEU A 243 17.44 9.59 7.55
CA LEU A 243 16.81 10.55 6.65
C LEU A 243 16.40 11.79 7.43
N GLU A 244 16.47 12.95 6.78
CA GLU A 244 15.79 14.16 7.27
C GLU A 244 14.29 13.87 7.48
N LEU A 245 13.77 14.19 8.66
CA LEU A 245 12.34 14.13 8.93
C LEU A 245 11.68 15.40 8.41
N VAL A 246 11.20 15.31 7.17
CA VAL A 246 10.49 16.42 6.54
C VAL A 246 9.13 16.60 7.21
N ARG A 247 8.85 17.81 7.69
CA ARG A 247 7.60 18.14 8.37
C ARG A 247 6.52 18.59 7.38
N PRO A 248 5.25 18.22 7.61
CA PRO A 248 4.14 18.67 6.78
C PRO A 248 3.96 20.18 6.84
N ASP A 249 3.27 20.72 5.83
CA ASP A 249 2.70 22.06 5.92
C ASP A 249 1.75 22.19 7.12
N GLU A 250 1.89 23.28 7.88
CA GLU A 250 1.12 23.53 9.10
C GLU A 250 -0.39 23.63 8.84
N VAL A 251 -0.80 24.13 7.66
CA VAL A 251 -2.22 24.29 7.29
C VAL A 251 -2.86 22.94 7.01
N HIS A 252 -2.12 22.05 6.34
CA HIS A 252 -2.60 20.70 6.02
C HIS A 252 -2.46 19.72 7.19
N GLY A 253 -1.56 20.00 8.15
CA GLY A 253 -1.21 19.08 9.23
C GLY A 253 -0.56 17.80 8.68
N VAL A 254 -0.41 16.78 9.53
CA VAL A 254 0.12 15.48 9.10
C VAL A 254 -0.84 14.84 8.08
N HIS A 255 -0.32 14.55 6.89
CA HIS A 255 -1.05 13.99 5.77
C HIS A 255 -0.14 13.18 4.85
N SER A 256 -0.74 12.39 3.95
CA SER A 256 -0.01 11.66 2.91
C SER A 256 -0.87 11.51 1.65
N PHE A 257 -0.22 11.55 0.49
CA PHE A 257 -0.79 11.15 -0.78
C PHE A 257 -0.49 9.67 -1.04
N ASP A 258 -1.52 8.89 -1.34
CA ASP A 258 -1.41 7.56 -1.95
C ASP A 258 -1.63 7.72 -3.46
N ILE A 259 -0.54 7.89 -4.21
CA ILE A 259 -0.55 7.94 -5.67
C ILE A 259 -0.40 6.50 -6.18
N LEU A 260 -1.46 5.95 -6.78
CA LEU A 260 -1.44 4.61 -7.33
C LEU A 260 -1.26 4.66 -8.85
N THR A 261 -0.21 4.01 -9.33
CA THR A 261 0.16 3.90 -10.75
C THR A 261 0.00 2.45 -11.23
N LEU A 262 -0.40 2.30 -12.49
CA LEU A 262 -0.65 1.02 -13.14
C LEU A 262 0.04 1.01 -14.52
N MET A 263 0.78 -0.04 -14.80
CA MET A 263 1.37 -0.28 -16.12
C MET A 263 0.26 -0.66 -17.09
N THR A 264 0.27 -0.04 -18.26
CA THR A 264 -0.68 -0.30 -19.35
C THR A 264 0.09 -0.58 -20.64
N ALA A 265 -0.59 -1.05 -21.68
CA ALA A 265 -0.02 -1.18 -23.02
C ALA A 265 0.60 0.13 -23.58
N ASN A 266 0.20 1.31 -23.07
CA ASN A 266 0.74 2.62 -23.45
C ASN A 266 1.71 3.20 -22.40
N GLY A 267 2.34 2.34 -21.61
CA GLY A 267 3.19 2.72 -20.48
C GLY A 267 2.41 2.96 -19.19
N PRO A 268 3.09 3.41 -18.13
CA PRO A 268 2.47 3.62 -16.82
C PRO A 268 1.46 4.78 -16.86
N LYS A 269 0.37 4.62 -16.10
CA LYS A 269 -0.73 5.59 -15.96
C LYS A 269 -1.17 5.71 -14.50
N VAL A 270 -1.70 6.87 -14.14
CA VAL A 270 -2.27 7.12 -12.82
C VAL A 270 -3.65 6.46 -12.74
N LEU A 271 -3.81 5.53 -11.81
CA LEU A 271 -5.08 4.86 -11.54
C LEU A 271 -5.94 5.63 -10.54
N SER A 272 -5.34 6.11 -9.45
CA SER A 272 -6.03 6.91 -8.45
C SER A 272 -5.03 7.70 -7.61
N VAL A 273 -5.43 8.87 -7.12
CA VAL A 273 -4.69 9.59 -6.08
C VAL A 273 -5.63 9.81 -4.90
N LEU A 274 -5.18 9.40 -3.72
CA LEU A 274 -5.89 9.65 -2.47
C LEU A 274 -5.08 10.63 -1.61
N TYR A 275 -5.77 11.50 -0.88
CA TYR A 275 -5.19 12.31 0.20
C TYR A 275 -5.68 11.75 1.53
N TRP A 276 -4.78 11.35 2.41
CA TRP A 276 -5.07 10.92 3.78
C TRP A 276 -4.67 12.06 4.73
N GLY A 277 -5.56 12.46 5.61
CA GLY A 277 -5.31 13.54 6.56
C GLY A 277 -6.14 13.41 7.83
N ASP A 278 -6.19 14.50 8.60
CA ASP A 278 -6.78 14.52 9.95
C ASP A 278 -6.19 13.41 10.85
N CYS A 279 -4.85 13.34 10.85
CA CYS A 279 -4.08 12.35 11.60
C CYS A 279 -4.00 12.74 13.08
N THR A 280 -4.07 11.75 13.97
CA THR A 280 -4.01 11.98 15.43
C THR A 280 -2.61 11.92 16.01
N ASN A 281 -1.62 11.50 15.22
CA ASN A 281 -0.20 11.48 15.58
C ASN A 281 0.68 11.86 14.37
N SER A 282 2.00 11.75 14.53
CA SER A 282 3.01 12.10 13.52
C SER A 282 3.05 11.19 12.29
N SER A 283 2.13 10.21 12.18
CA SER A 283 2.08 9.23 11.10
C SER A 283 0.73 9.26 10.37
N SER A 284 0.77 9.18 9.04
CA SER A 284 -0.43 9.05 8.20
C SER A 284 -1.21 7.75 8.43
N HIS A 285 -0.62 6.78 9.14
CA HIS A 285 -1.33 5.56 9.56
C HIS A 285 -2.47 5.85 10.55
N SER A 286 -2.46 7.02 11.21
CA SER A 286 -3.53 7.47 12.11
C SER A 286 -4.60 8.33 11.42
N ALA A 287 -4.58 8.42 10.08
CA ALA A 287 -5.51 9.26 9.33
C ALA A 287 -6.98 8.90 9.62
N ARG A 288 -7.79 9.94 9.84
CA ARG A 288 -9.25 9.80 10.04
C ARG A 288 -10.05 10.30 8.84
N ALA A 289 -9.41 11.02 7.93
CA ALA A 289 -10.02 11.49 6.71
C ALA A 289 -9.24 11.02 5.47
N GLY A 290 -9.97 10.63 4.43
CA GLY A 290 -9.41 10.21 3.15
C GLY A 290 -10.23 10.77 2.00
N TYR A 291 -9.58 11.37 1.01
CA TYR A 291 -10.23 12.02 -0.12
C TYR A 291 -9.70 11.49 -1.45
N THR A 292 -10.54 11.52 -2.50
CA THR A 292 -10.06 11.33 -3.88
C THR A 292 -9.58 12.67 -4.44
N VAL A 293 -8.48 12.64 -5.19
CA VAL A 293 -7.88 13.81 -5.82
C VAL A 293 -8.02 13.70 -7.33
N ASP A 294 -8.63 14.71 -7.94
CA ASP A 294 -8.60 14.90 -9.38
C ASP A 294 -7.25 15.50 -9.77
N VAL A 295 -6.43 14.70 -10.44
CA VAL A 295 -5.07 15.05 -10.86
C VAL A 295 -5.10 16.07 -11.99
N VAL A 296 -6.12 16.05 -12.84
CA VAL A 296 -6.20 16.95 -14.00
C VAL A 296 -6.55 18.36 -13.55
N SER A 297 -7.52 18.49 -12.64
CA SER A 297 -7.91 19.78 -12.07
C SER A 297 -7.10 20.18 -10.84
N GLU A 298 -6.23 19.30 -10.35
CA GLU A 298 -5.43 19.45 -9.12
C GLU A 298 -6.29 19.84 -7.92
N THR A 299 -7.38 19.10 -7.71
CA THR A 299 -8.39 19.43 -6.70
C THR A 299 -8.82 18.19 -5.93
N ILE A 300 -9.03 18.33 -4.62
CA ILE A 300 -9.74 17.34 -3.83
C ILE A 300 -11.18 17.25 -4.35
N TYR A 301 -11.53 16.11 -4.96
CA TYR A 301 -12.80 15.94 -5.66
C TYR A 301 -13.94 15.53 -4.71
N GLY A 302 -13.68 14.60 -3.81
CA GLY A 302 -14.71 14.02 -2.95
C GLY A 302 -14.14 13.13 -1.87
N PRO A 303 -15.00 12.64 -0.96
CA PRO A 303 -14.56 11.70 0.05
C PRO A 303 -14.16 10.35 -0.57
N ALA A 304 -13.08 9.75 -0.08
CA ALA A 304 -12.68 8.37 -0.38
C ALA A 304 -13.32 7.40 0.63
N SER A 305 -14.62 7.58 0.91
CA SER A 305 -15.39 6.78 1.88
C SER A 305 -15.42 5.29 1.56
N TRP A 306 -15.06 4.90 0.35
CA TRP A 306 -14.96 3.51 -0.10
C TRP A 306 -13.64 2.83 0.26
N TYR A 307 -12.65 3.59 0.71
CA TYR A 307 -11.27 3.13 0.79
C TYR A 307 -10.95 2.45 2.12
N SER A 308 -11.36 3.04 3.23
CA SER A 308 -11.19 2.47 4.58
C SER A 308 -12.34 2.87 5.51
N VAL A 309 -12.58 2.04 6.54
CA VAL A 309 -13.68 2.21 7.51
C VAL A 309 -13.65 3.59 8.18
N PRO A 310 -12.51 4.14 8.67
CA PRO A 310 -12.48 5.49 9.25
C PRO A 310 -12.94 6.59 8.30
N PHE A 311 -12.73 6.41 6.99
CA PHE A 311 -13.08 7.41 5.98
C PHE A 311 -14.56 7.35 5.58
N ALA A 312 -15.25 6.26 5.90
CA ALA A 312 -16.65 6.06 5.54
C ALA A 312 -17.57 7.06 6.23
N THR A 313 -17.22 7.46 7.47
CA THR A 313 -18.03 8.33 8.32
C THR A 313 -17.41 9.71 8.54
N MET A 314 -16.37 10.06 7.76
CA MET A 314 -15.69 11.35 7.92
C MET A 314 -16.56 12.52 7.43
N GLU A 315 -16.33 13.70 7.98
CA GLU A 315 -16.84 14.95 7.40
C GLU A 315 -15.92 15.43 6.27
N PRO A 316 -16.42 15.65 5.03
CA PRO A 316 -15.59 15.95 3.87
C PRO A 316 -15.18 17.44 3.79
N LYS A 317 -14.45 17.94 4.79
CA LYS A 317 -14.11 19.38 4.95
C LYS A 317 -13.22 19.95 3.85
N LEU A 318 -12.43 19.12 3.17
CA LEU A 318 -11.44 19.57 2.19
C LEU A 318 -11.89 19.48 0.73
N VAL A 319 -13.14 19.07 0.46
CA VAL A 319 -13.65 18.99 -0.92
C VAL A 319 -13.60 20.37 -1.60
N GLY A 320 -13.05 20.41 -2.82
CA GLY A 320 -12.82 21.64 -3.58
C GLY A 320 -11.47 22.30 -3.33
N THR A 321 -10.67 21.82 -2.37
CA THR A 321 -9.33 22.36 -2.08
C THR A 321 -8.38 22.08 -3.24
N LYS A 322 -7.63 23.10 -3.66
CA LYS A 322 -6.58 22.98 -4.69
C LYS A 322 -5.30 22.40 -4.11
N LEU A 323 -4.66 21.54 -4.90
CA LEU A 323 -3.40 20.85 -4.58
C LEU A 323 -2.40 21.07 -5.73
N PRO A 324 -1.95 22.32 -5.95
CA PRO A 324 -1.13 22.65 -7.12
C PRO A 324 0.18 21.85 -7.10
N GLY A 325 0.58 21.31 -8.25
CA GLY A 325 1.78 20.49 -8.39
C GLY A 325 1.53 18.98 -8.25
N ILE A 326 0.35 18.53 -7.81
CA ILE A 326 0.03 17.09 -7.73
C ILE A 326 0.08 16.42 -9.09
N LYS A 327 -0.25 17.14 -10.16
CA LYS A 327 -0.13 16.63 -11.53
C LYS A 327 1.33 16.37 -11.89
N GLY A 328 2.22 17.32 -11.57
CA GLY A 328 3.66 17.17 -11.80
C GLY A 328 4.26 16.03 -10.96
N ALA A 329 3.82 15.87 -9.71
CA ALA A 329 4.21 14.74 -8.88
C ALA A 329 3.76 13.40 -9.49
N CYS A 330 2.54 13.32 -10.00
CA CYS A 330 2.05 12.15 -10.73
C CYS A 330 2.88 11.85 -11.98
N GLU A 331 3.24 12.86 -12.77
CA GLU A 331 4.09 12.69 -13.96
C GLU A 331 5.47 12.11 -13.59
N LYS A 332 6.08 12.58 -12.50
CA LYS A 332 7.32 11.98 -11.96
C LYS A 332 7.10 10.53 -11.49
N ALA A 333 5.96 10.24 -10.84
CA ALA A 333 5.60 8.87 -10.43
C ALA A 333 5.48 7.92 -11.63
N LEU A 334 4.97 8.39 -12.76
CA LEU A 334 4.95 7.60 -14.00
C LEU A 334 6.35 7.35 -14.56
N LEU A 335 7.26 8.32 -14.50
CA LEU A 335 8.65 8.14 -14.91
C LEU A 335 9.37 7.12 -14.02
N ALA A 336 9.22 7.23 -12.70
CA ALA A 336 9.79 6.26 -11.77
C ALA A 336 9.18 4.86 -11.94
N HIS A 337 7.88 4.76 -12.25
CA HIS A 337 7.24 3.48 -12.56
C HIS A 337 7.81 2.87 -13.84
N ALA A 338 8.02 3.66 -14.90
CA ALA A 338 8.64 3.18 -16.14
C ALA A 338 10.04 2.60 -15.87
N GLU A 339 10.90 3.32 -15.14
CA GLU A 339 12.24 2.86 -14.74
C GLU A 339 12.16 1.59 -13.88
N SER A 340 11.25 1.54 -12.92
CA SER A 340 11.05 0.37 -12.05
C SER A 340 10.65 -0.86 -12.87
N TYR A 341 9.76 -0.67 -13.85
CA TYR A 341 9.26 -1.73 -14.71
C TYR A 341 10.31 -2.27 -15.68
N GLU A 342 11.19 -1.40 -16.20
CA GLU A 342 12.31 -1.81 -17.06
C GLU A 342 13.27 -2.76 -16.32
N ARG A 343 13.54 -2.49 -15.04
CA ARG A 343 14.38 -3.34 -14.19
C ARG A 343 13.65 -4.61 -13.73
N PHE A 344 12.38 -4.46 -13.35
CA PHE A 344 11.57 -5.51 -12.76
C PHE A 344 10.16 -5.52 -13.39
N PRO A 345 9.97 -6.30 -14.48
CA PRO A 345 8.71 -6.33 -15.24
C PRO A 345 7.48 -6.81 -14.47
N HIS A 346 7.65 -7.39 -13.28
CA HIS A 346 6.55 -7.79 -12.41
C HIS A 346 5.93 -6.61 -11.66
N LEU A 347 6.61 -5.45 -11.58
CA LEU A 347 6.14 -4.21 -10.95
C LEU A 347 5.07 -3.51 -11.81
N LYS A 348 3.97 -4.20 -12.09
CA LYS A 348 2.84 -3.71 -12.89
C LYS A 348 2.02 -2.63 -12.16
N MET A 349 2.11 -2.56 -10.84
CA MET A 349 1.37 -1.60 -10.02
C MET A 349 2.23 -1.11 -8.87
N ILE A 350 2.32 0.21 -8.70
CA ILE A 350 3.15 0.82 -7.67
C ILE A 350 2.34 1.91 -6.96
N GLY A 351 2.33 1.84 -5.63
CA GLY A 351 1.83 2.89 -4.76
C GLY A 351 3.00 3.78 -4.36
N TRP A 352 2.81 5.08 -4.44
CA TRP A 352 3.80 6.08 -4.06
C TRP A 352 3.26 6.91 -2.91
N ASP A 353 4.02 6.96 -1.83
CA ASP A 353 3.68 7.73 -0.65
C ASP A 353 4.41 9.07 -0.70
N ALA A 354 3.65 10.15 -0.69
CA ALA A 354 4.18 11.51 -0.85
C ALA A 354 3.47 12.50 0.09
N MET A 355 4.02 13.68 0.31
CA MET A 355 3.40 14.71 1.15
C MET A 355 3.67 16.09 0.58
N TYR A 356 2.71 16.98 0.82
CA TYR A 356 2.81 18.38 0.48
C TYR A 356 3.67 19.14 1.50
N LEU A 357 4.65 19.89 1.00
CA LEU A 357 5.52 20.74 1.79
C LEU A 357 4.97 22.16 1.91
N LYS A 358 5.47 22.90 2.91
CA LYS A 358 5.14 24.31 3.16
C LYS A 358 5.39 25.22 1.94
N ASN A 359 6.41 24.90 1.15
CA ASN A 359 6.76 25.64 -0.06
C ASN A 359 5.96 25.21 -1.31
N LYS A 360 4.92 24.36 -1.14
CA LYS A 360 4.10 23.79 -2.21
C LYS A 360 4.78 22.75 -3.10
N ASP A 361 5.98 22.32 -2.76
CA ASP A 361 6.58 21.14 -3.37
C ASP A 361 5.99 19.86 -2.79
N ILE A 362 6.13 18.76 -3.53
CA ILE A 362 5.72 17.43 -3.09
C ILE A 362 6.96 16.57 -2.90
N VAL A 363 7.14 16.06 -1.68
CA VAL A 363 8.22 15.15 -1.32
C VAL A 363 7.71 13.71 -1.38
N PHE A 364 8.52 12.79 -1.91
CA PHE A 364 8.25 11.36 -1.94
C PHE A 364 9.06 10.64 -0.86
N PHE A 365 8.42 9.72 -0.15
CA PHE A 365 9.07 8.96 0.92
C PHE A 365 9.37 7.52 0.52
N GLU A 366 8.44 6.89 -0.21
CA GLU A 366 8.47 5.45 -0.45
C GLU A 366 7.65 5.07 -1.69
N GLY A 367 8.11 4.05 -2.40
CA GLY A 367 7.34 3.29 -3.38
C GLY A 367 7.06 1.90 -2.81
N ASN A 368 5.97 1.26 -3.22
CA ASN A 368 5.67 -0.12 -2.84
C ASN A 368 4.92 -0.85 -3.93
N PHE A 369 5.17 -2.16 -4.03
CA PHE A 369 4.38 -3.03 -4.89
C PHE A 369 2.93 -3.08 -4.40
N ALA A 370 2.01 -2.59 -5.23
CA ALA A 370 0.68 -2.21 -4.77
C ALA A 370 -0.35 -3.36 -4.72
N SER A 371 0.10 -4.59 -4.46
CA SER A 371 -0.72 -5.81 -4.49
C SER A 371 -1.90 -5.75 -3.50
N ALA A 372 -1.72 -5.14 -2.33
CA ALA A 372 -2.77 -4.96 -1.33
C ALA A 372 -3.66 -3.72 -1.59
N ARG A 373 -3.18 -2.75 -2.41
CA ARG A 373 -3.91 -1.51 -2.74
C ARG A 373 -4.84 -1.71 -3.94
N ILE A 374 -4.43 -2.50 -4.94
CA ILE A 374 -5.17 -2.68 -6.20
C ILE A 374 -6.57 -3.31 -6.04
N PRO A 375 -6.80 -4.32 -5.17
CA PRO A 375 -8.10 -5.00 -5.09
C PRO A 375 -9.23 -4.03 -4.73
N ARG A 376 -8.93 -3.00 -3.92
CA ARG A 376 -9.89 -1.96 -3.53
C ARG A 376 -10.42 -1.15 -4.70
N ARG A 377 -9.68 -1.08 -5.81
CA ARG A 377 -10.10 -0.44 -7.05
C ARG A 377 -10.80 -1.44 -7.97
N ILE A 378 -10.28 -2.67 -8.10
CA ILE A 378 -10.87 -3.73 -8.94
C ILE A 378 -12.31 -4.04 -8.49
N PHE A 379 -12.50 -4.26 -7.20
CA PHE A 379 -13.77 -4.74 -6.63
C PHE A 379 -14.64 -3.61 -6.10
N LEU A 380 -14.32 -2.34 -6.41
CA LEU A 380 -15.13 -1.18 -6.01
C LEU A 380 -16.56 -1.26 -6.58
N GLY A 381 -16.69 -1.79 -7.79
CA GLY A 381 -17.95 -2.04 -8.47
C GLY A 381 -17.77 -2.94 -9.70
N HIS A 382 -18.88 -3.42 -10.26
CA HIS A 382 -18.84 -4.32 -11.42
C HIS A 382 -18.22 -3.67 -12.66
N LYS A 383 -18.37 -2.35 -12.83
CA LYS A 383 -17.78 -1.62 -13.97
C LYS A 383 -16.25 -1.63 -13.91
N GLN A 384 -15.69 -1.46 -12.71
CA GLN A 384 -14.26 -1.53 -12.46
C GLN A 384 -13.76 -2.95 -12.75
N LEU A 385 -14.41 -3.98 -12.19
CA LEU A 385 -14.06 -5.37 -12.44
C LEU A 385 -14.06 -5.70 -13.93
N ILE A 386 -15.10 -5.32 -14.67
CA ILE A 386 -15.18 -5.55 -16.12
C ILE A 386 -14.01 -4.89 -16.84
N LEU A 387 -13.72 -3.61 -16.56
CA LEU A 387 -12.59 -2.92 -17.20
C LEU A 387 -11.25 -3.59 -16.90
N PHE A 388 -11.03 -4.03 -15.65
CA PHE A 388 -9.84 -4.80 -15.32
C PHE A 388 -9.77 -6.09 -16.15
N LEU A 389 -10.86 -6.87 -16.19
CA LEU A 389 -10.95 -8.12 -16.94
C LEU A 389 -10.76 -7.95 -18.45
N THR A 390 -11.24 -6.85 -19.04
CA THR A 390 -11.22 -6.66 -20.50
C THR A 390 -10.05 -5.84 -21.02
N THR A 391 -9.37 -5.08 -20.16
CA THR A 391 -8.41 -4.04 -20.61
C THR A 391 -7.10 -4.06 -19.84
N TYR A 392 -7.11 -4.49 -18.58
CA TYR A 392 -5.93 -4.47 -17.71
C TYR A 392 -5.61 -5.85 -17.14
N THR A 393 -6.07 -6.91 -17.82
CA THR A 393 -5.79 -8.30 -17.43
C THR A 393 -4.62 -8.84 -18.21
N TRP A 394 -3.72 -9.52 -17.52
CA TRP A 394 -2.62 -10.27 -18.15
C TRP A 394 -3.14 -11.27 -19.21
N PRO A 395 -2.46 -11.44 -20.36
CA PRO A 395 -1.22 -10.80 -20.79
C PRO A 395 -1.43 -9.44 -21.48
N PHE A 396 -2.67 -8.96 -21.53
CA PHE A 396 -3.07 -7.77 -22.28
C PHE A 396 -2.85 -6.44 -21.51
N ALA A 397 -2.32 -6.53 -20.28
CA ALA A 397 -2.06 -5.42 -19.34
C ALA A 397 -0.67 -4.79 -19.49
#